data_AF-A0A9P0K3P2-F1
#
_entry.id   AF-A0A9P0K3P2-F1
#
_cell.length_a   1.000
_cell.length_b   1.000
_cell.length_c   1.000
_cell.angle_alpha   90.00
_cell.angle_beta   90.00
_cell.angle_gamma   90.00
#
_symmetry.space_group_name_H-M   'P 1'
#
loop_
_entity.id
_entity.type
_entity.pdbx_description
1 polymer ?
#
loop_
_entity_poly.entity_id
_entity_poly.type
_entity_poly.pdbx_seq_one_letter_code
_entity_poly.pdbx_strand_id
1 'polypeptide(L)'
;MVESCSAVNCCNRRRKDVKMKFHRIPTYPNMRKLWLHAIRRENFTPSTTTVICEKHFTPEDYEVSVHGNKPISIKNLAMEGF
;
A
#
# COMPACT_ATOMS: atom_id res chain seq x y z
N MET A 1 -9.92 -2.25 -16.32
CA MET A 1 -10.04 -2.55 -14.88
C MET A 1 -9.55 -1.35 -14.10
N VAL A 2 -10.28 -0.91 -13.08
CA VAL A 2 -9.85 0.20 -12.22
C VAL A 2 -9.13 -0.37 -11.01
N GLU A 3 -7.99 0.20 -10.67
CA GLU A 3 -7.28 -0.19 -9.46
C GLU A 3 -7.78 0.71 -8.32
N SER A 4 -8.39 0.12 -7.30
CA SER A 4 -8.88 0.80 -6.11
C SER A 4 -8.00 0.47 -4.91
N CYS A 5 -7.76 1.46 -4.06
CA CYS A 5 -7.06 1.26 -2.80
C CYS A 5 -7.80 0.19 -1.99
N SER A 6 -7.06 -0.82 -1.54
CA SER A 6 -7.60 -1.89 -0.70
C SER A 6 -7.37 -1.65 0.79
N ALA A 7 -6.83 -0.49 1.16
CA ALA A 7 -6.72 -0.09 2.55
C ALA A 7 -8.11 0.06 3.16
N VAL A 8 -8.23 -0.29 4.44
CA VAL A 8 -9.47 -0.09 5.19
C VAL A 8 -9.81 1.40 5.21
N ASN A 9 -11.10 1.68 5.03
CA ASN A 9 -11.65 3.04 4.98
C ASN A 9 -11.10 3.93 3.85
N CYS A 10 -10.46 3.36 2.82
CA CYS A 10 -9.96 4.13 1.69
C CYS A 10 -10.80 3.90 0.43
N CYS A 11 -11.47 4.94 -0.05
CA CYS A 11 -12.21 4.93 -1.31
C CYS A 11 -11.42 5.49 -2.50
N ASN A 12 -10.09 5.65 -2.36
CA ASN A 12 -9.26 6.16 -3.45
C ASN A 12 -9.22 5.17 -4.61
N ARG A 13 -9.61 5.65 -5.78
CA ARG A 13 -9.59 4.90 -7.03
C ARG A 13 -8.58 5.55 -7.97
N ARG A 14 -7.85 4.74 -8.74
CA ARG A 14 -6.94 5.23 -9.77
C ARG A 14 -7.72 6.02 -10.81
N ARG A 15 -7.66 7.34 -10.71
CA ARG A 15 -8.18 8.29 -11.69
C ARG A 15 -7.01 8.86 -12.48
N LYS A 16 -7.16 9.01 -13.80
CA LYS A 16 -6.13 9.63 -14.65
C LYS A 16 -5.84 11.09 -14.26
N ASP A 17 -6.84 11.73 -13.67
CA ASP A 17 -6.80 13.13 -13.22
C ASP A 17 -5.90 13.33 -12.00
N VAL A 18 -5.73 12.29 -11.18
CA VAL A 18 -4.94 12.37 -9.94
C VAL A 18 -3.62 11.63 -10.14
N LYS A 19 -2.50 12.36 -10.10
CA LYS A 19 -1.15 11.77 -10.01
C LYS A 19 -0.94 11.19 -8.61
N MET A 20 -1.53 10.03 -8.37
CA MET A 20 -1.33 9.24 -7.16
C MET A 20 -0.64 7.92 -7.51
N LYS A 21 0.41 7.58 -6.75
CA LYS A 21 1.11 6.31 -6.85
C LYS A 21 0.28 5.24 -6.17
N PHE A 22 0.15 4.12 -6.85
CA PHE A 22 -0.48 2.92 -6.34
C PHE A 22 0.60 1.87 -6.22
N HIS A 23 0.77 1.37 -5.00
CA HIS A 23 1.79 0.42 -4.65
C HIS A 23 1.16 -0.95 -4.49
N ARG A 24 1.74 -1.93 -5.17
CA ARG A 24 1.30 -3.32 -5.07
C ARG A 24 1.85 -3.94 -3.80
N ILE A 25 1.09 -4.89 -3.26
CA ILE A 25 1.54 -5.65 -2.09
C ILE A 25 2.79 -6.44 -2.51
N PRO A 26 3.90 -6.33 -1.75
CA PRO A 26 5.12 -7.06 -2.04
C PRO A 26 4.90 -8.58 -1.90
N THR A 27 5.58 -9.35 -2.74
CA THR A 27 5.55 -10.83 -2.69
C THR A 27 6.30 -11.38 -1.48
N TYR A 28 7.24 -10.59 -0.92
CA TYR A 28 8.05 -10.99 0.23
C TYR A 28 7.19 -11.25 1.46
N PRO A 29 7.31 -12.42 2.12
CA PRO A 29 6.43 -12.80 3.23
C PRO A 29 6.54 -11.86 4.43
N ASN A 30 7.72 -11.31 4.71
CA ASN A 30 7.95 -10.39 5.82
C ASN A 30 7.21 -9.06 5.61
N MET A 31 7.36 -8.46 4.42
CA MET A 31 6.66 -7.23 4.08
C MET A 31 5.17 -7.49 3.90
N ARG A 32 4.78 -8.60 3.26
CA ARG A 32 3.37 -8.98 3.09
C ARG A 32 2.66 -9.11 4.44
N LYS A 33 3.30 -9.69 5.46
CA LYS A 33 2.74 -9.74 6.83
C LYS A 33 2.50 -8.34 7.40
N LEU A 34 3.48 -7.43 7.28
CA LEU A 34 3.33 -6.04 7.72
C LEU A 34 2.19 -5.33 6.98
N TRP A 35 2.09 -5.52 5.67
CA TRP A 35 1.02 -4.96 4.83
C TRP A 35 -0.35 -5.52 5.18
N LEU A 36 -0.48 -6.84 5.38
CA LEU A 36 -1.75 -7.44 5.79
C LEU A 36 -2.16 -6.99 7.20
N HIS A 37 -1.19 -6.93 8.13
CA HIS A 37 -1.41 -6.41 9.47
C HIS A 37 -1.84 -4.94 9.45
N ALA A 38 -1.21 -4.14 8.60
CA ALA A 38 -1.55 -2.74 8.38
C ALA A 38 -2.95 -2.55 7.79
N ILE A 39 -3.32 -3.34 6.78
CA ILE A 39 -4.67 -3.29 6.20
C ILE A 39 -5.72 -3.71 7.24
N ARG A 40 -5.34 -4.36 8.37
CA ARG A 40 -6.24 -4.76 9.47
C ARG A 40 -7.51 -5.47 8.98
N ARG A 41 -7.40 -6.20 7.88
CA ARG A 41 -8.52 -6.91 7.27
C ARG A 41 -8.26 -8.39 7.46
N GLU A 42 -8.96 -8.99 8.41
CA GLU A 42 -8.92 -10.43 8.60
C GLU A 42 -9.39 -11.12 7.31
N ASN A 43 -8.74 -12.22 6.93
CA ASN A 43 -9.09 -13.01 5.74
C ASN A 43 -8.94 -12.29 4.38
N PHE A 44 -8.14 -11.23 4.31
CA PHE A 44 -7.87 -10.60 3.02
C PHE A 44 -6.83 -11.38 2.21
N THR A 45 -7.25 -11.96 1.09
CA THR A 45 -6.34 -12.57 0.13
C THR A 45 -5.81 -11.49 -0.81
N PRO A 46 -4.53 -11.09 -0.72
CA PRO A 46 -3.97 -10.09 -1.61
C PRO A 46 -3.93 -10.67 -3.02
N SER A 47 -4.88 -10.25 -3.83
CA SER A 47 -4.91 -10.54 -5.26
C SER A 47 -3.93 -9.63 -6.00
N THR A 48 -3.54 -9.98 -7.23
CA THR A 48 -2.64 -9.17 -8.08
C THR A 48 -3.18 -7.78 -8.40
N THR A 49 -4.49 -7.58 -8.21
CA THR A 49 -5.21 -6.31 -8.35
C THR A 49 -5.18 -5.46 -7.08
N THR A 50 -4.68 -6.01 -5.97
CA THR A 50 -4.64 -5.30 -4.70
C THR A 50 -3.51 -4.28 -4.70
N VAL A 51 -3.91 -3.02 -4.60
CA VAL A 51 -2.99 -1.89 -4.48
C VAL A 51 -3.38 -1.03 -3.30
N ILE A 52 -2.39 -0.32 -2.76
CA ILE A 52 -2.56 0.69 -1.72
C ILE A 52 -2.07 2.03 -2.29
N CYS A 53 -2.80 3.10 -2.04
CA CYS A 53 -2.44 4.42 -2.55
C CYS A 53 -1.36 5.09 -1.70
N GLU A 54 -0.61 6.02 -2.29
CA GLU A 54 0.52 6.70 -1.64
C GLU A 54 0.15 7.46 -0.36
N LYS A 55 -1.13 7.82 -0.16
CA LYS A 55 -1.60 8.49 1.07
C LYS A 55 -1.37 7.67 2.35
N HIS A 56 -1.35 6.35 2.24
CA HIS A 56 -1.09 5.48 3.40
C HIS A 56 0.39 5.27 3.69
N PHE A 57 1.26 5.83 2.85
CA PHE A 57 2.70 5.75 3.02
C PHE A 57 3.23 7.14 3.30
N THR A 58 3.99 7.26 4.37
CA THR A 58 4.76 8.46 4.61
C THR A 58 5.98 8.47 3.68
N PRO A 59 6.54 9.64 3.33
CA PRO A 59 7.81 9.71 2.59
C PRO A 59 8.94 8.93 3.28
N GLU A 60 8.84 8.70 4.59
CA GLU A 60 9.81 7.93 5.39
C GLU A 60 9.70 6.41 5.21
N ASP A 61 8.54 5.91 4.77
CA ASP A 61 8.33 4.48 4.44
C ASP A 61 9.01 4.09 3.11
N TYR A 62 9.43 5.08 2.29
CA TYR A 62 10.13 4.86 1.03
C TYR A 62 11.62 4.62 1.28
N GLU A 63 12.01 3.37 1.47
CA GLU A 63 13.42 3.02 1.60
C GLU A 63 14.11 3.12 0.23
N VAL A 64 15.05 4.07 0.12
CA VAL A 64 15.88 4.24 -1.08
C VAL A 64 16.97 3.19 -1.04
N SER A 65 16.70 2.00 -1.57
CA SER A 65 17.75 1.01 -1.78
C SER A 65 18.62 1.41 -2.98
N VAL A 66 19.94 1.38 -2.79
CA VAL A 66 20.97 1.79 -3.77
C VAL A 66 20.85 1.03 -5.10
N HIS A 67 20.20 -0.14 -5.10
CA HIS A 67 20.01 -1.01 -6.26
C HIS A 67 18.74 -0.73 -7.08
N GLY A 68 18.13 0.45 -6.97
CA GLY A 68 17.01 0.88 -7.83
C GLY A 68 15.66 0.21 -7.56
N ASN A 69 15.63 -0.88 -6.78
CA ASN A 69 14.42 -1.41 -6.16
C ASN A 69 14.12 -0.59 -4.90
N LYS A 70 12.96 0.08 -4.86
CA LYS A 70 12.48 0.85 -3.71
C LYS A 70 11.42 0.03 -2.97
N PRO A 71 11.83 -0.93 -2.11
CA PRO A 71 10.86 -1.63 -1.27
C PRO A 71 10.25 -0.63 -0.29
N ILE A 72 8.93 -0.69 -0.12
CA ILE A 72 8.20 0.19 0.79
C ILE A 72 8.01 -0.55 2.09
N SER A 73 8.68 -0.07 3.14
CA SER A 73 8.62 -0.66 4.47
C SER A 73 7.59 0.10 5.28
N ILE A 74 6.42 -0.52 5.50
CA ILE A 74 5.37 0.03 6.35
C ILE A 74 5.88 0.02 7.80
N LYS A 75 6.37 1.17 8.26
CA LYS A 75 6.78 1.44 9.64
C LYS A 75 5.70 2.19 10.38
N ASN A 76 5.05 3.15 9.70
CA ASN A 76 3.98 3.96 10.27
C ASN A 76 2.81 3.97 9.31
N LEU A 77 1.80 3.15 9.60
CA LEU A 77 0.54 3.32 8.89
C LEU A 77 -0.05 4.64 9.34
N ALA A 78 -0.20 5.59 8.42
CA ALA A 78 -1.10 6.72 8.63
C ALA A 78 -2.50 6.12 8.84
N MET A 79 -2.84 5.90 10.11
CA MET A 79 -4.18 5.58 10.56
C MET A 79 -5.01 6.82 10.26
N GLU A 80 -5.45 6.98 9.00
CA GLU A 80 -6.42 8.00 8.66
C GLU A 80 -7.75 7.60 9.31
N GLY A 81 -7.91 8.12 10.53
CA GLY A 81 -9.18 8.53 11.09
C GLY A 81 -10.02 7.44 11.73
N PHE A 82 -10.18 7.54 13.04
CA PHE A 82 -11.54 7.74 13.54
C PHE A 82 -12.10 9.05 12.98
#